data_AF-A0A4R7FSL1-F1
#
_entry.id   AF-A0A4R7FSL1-F1
#
_cell.length_a   1.000
_cell.length_b   1.000
_cell.length_c   1.000
_cell.angle_alpha   90.00
_cell.angle_beta   90.00
_cell.angle_gamma   90.00
#
_symmetry.space_group_name_H-M   'P 1'
#
loop_
_entity.id
_entity.type
_entity.pdbx_description
1 polymer ?
#
loop_
_entity_poly.entity_id
_entity_poly.type
_entity_poly.pdbx_seq_one_letter_code
_entity_poly.pdbx_strand_id
1 'polypeptide(L)'
;MSDEQGSHRPQMAPVDRIGTVNGTLLHVMVDGKPASFESRSLPPSALATPHVEYLLQALPAAWSLEVGEVAPWFGQPGGATQLFVLDGAGRKVRVADLLRIGVLA
;
A
#
# COMPACT_ATOMS: atom_id res chain seq x y z
N MET A 1 1.30 -35.56 11.29
CA MET A 1 2.39 -34.81 11.93
C MET A 1 2.43 -33.48 11.24
N SER A 2 2.08 -32.44 11.98
CA SER A 2 1.64 -31.14 11.50
C SER A 2 2.81 -30.22 11.12
N ASP A 3 2.41 -29.10 10.50
CA ASP A 3 3.12 -27.83 10.31
C ASP A 3 4.06 -27.81 9.10
N GLU A 4 3.82 -26.95 8.09
CA GLU A 4 4.11 -25.52 8.18
C GLU A 4 3.23 -24.70 7.22
N GLN A 5 2.20 -24.04 7.75
CA GLN A 5 1.57 -22.90 7.06
C GLN A 5 2.45 -21.68 7.32
N GLY A 6 3.36 -21.42 6.39
CA GLY A 6 4.22 -20.25 6.40
C GLY A 6 3.40 -18.96 6.32
N SER A 7 2.98 -18.43 7.47
CA SER A 7 2.54 -17.04 7.60
C SER A 7 3.77 -16.15 7.43
N HIS A 8 4.14 -15.88 6.17
CA HIS A 8 5.06 -14.80 5.85
C HIS A 8 4.31 -13.48 6.10
N ARG A 9 4.22 -13.07 7.37
CA ARG A 9 3.99 -11.66 7.67
C ARG A 9 5.18 -10.92 7.06
N PRO A 10 5.00 -10.02 6.08
CA PRO A 10 6.12 -9.22 5.62
C PRO A 10 6.66 -8.46 6.83
N GLN A 11 7.89 -8.79 7.25
CA GLN A 11 8.47 -8.18 8.44
C GLN A 11 8.78 -6.71 8.19
N MET A 12 9.07 -6.33 6.95
CA MET A 12 8.99 -4.97 6.44
C MET A 12 8.76 -5.05 4.92
N ALA A 13 8.02 -4.12 4.31
CA ALA A 13 7.82 -4.08 2.86
C ALA A 13 7.94 -2.66 2.29
N PRO A 14 8.73 -2.45 1.22
CA PRO A 14 8.77 -1.16 0.54
C PRO A 14 7.45 -0.90 -0.18
N VAL A 15 6.88 0.27 0.07
CA VAL A 15 5.62 0.72 -0.53
C VAL A 15 5.74 2.17 -0.93
N ASP A 16 4.91 2.63 -1.85
CA ASP A 16 4.88 4.03 -2.21
C ASP A 16 3.46 4.55 -2.45
N ARG A 17 3.37 5.86 -2.64
CA ARG A 17 2.13 6.55 -2.96
C ARG A 17 2.38 7.76 -3.83
N ILE A 18 1.55 7.89 -4.86
CA ILE A 18 1.30 9.16 -5.54
C ILE A 18 0.01 9.74 -4.95
N GLY A 19 0.12 10.85 -4.23
CA GLY A 19 -1.01 11.51 -3.56
C GLY A 19 -0.72 11.95 -2.14
N THR A 20 -1.63 12.74 -1.57
CA THR A 20 -1.46 13.30 -0.21
C THR A 20 -1.60 12.23 0.88
N VAL A 21 -1.08 12.53 2.07
CA VAL A 21 -1.15 11.67 3.27
C VAL A 21 -2.57 11.48 3.83
N ASN A 22 -3.56 12.21 3.31
CA ASN A 22 -4.96 12.05 3.72
C ASN A 22 -5.64 10.82 3.10
N GLY A 23 -5.03 10.21 2.07
CA GLY A 23 -5.53 8.96 1.49
C GLY A 23 -5.11 7.73 2.28
N THR A 24 -5.63 6.57 1.87
CA THR A 24 -5.45 5.27 2.53
C THR A 24 -4.74 4.21 1.68
N LEU A 25 -4.62 4.46 0.38
CA LEU A 25 -4.08 3.51 -0.61
C LEU A 25 -2.56 3.67 -0.75
N LEU A 26 -1.86 2.54 -0.75
CA LEU A 26 -0.43 2.40 -1.04
C LEU A 26 -0.25 1.42 -2.22
N HIS A 27 0.90 1.48 -2.90
CA HIS A 27 1.29 0.46 -3.88
C HIS A 27 2.55 -0.26 -3.40
N VAL A 28 2.61 -1.57 -3.65
CA VAL A 28 3.79 -2.38 -3.33
C VAL A 28 4.91 -2.08 -4.32
N MET A 29 6.13 -1.91 -3.83
CA MET A 29 7.32 -1.77 -4.67
C MET A 29 7.95 -3.15 -4.90
N VAL A 30 7.60 -3.78 -6.02
CA VAL A 30 8.15 -5.09 -6.41
C VAL A 30 9.63 -4.96 -6.71
N ASP A 31 10.46 -5.81 -6.12
CA ASP A 31 11.93 -5.73 -6.18
C ASP A 31 12.49 -4.35 -5.78
N GLY A 32 11.79 -3.65 -4.86
CA GLY A 32 12.15 -2.31 -4.41
C GLY A 32 11.96 -1.22 -5.46
N LYS A 33 11.19 -1.47 -6.53
CA LYS A 33 10.93 -0.50 -7.59
C LYS A 33 9.49 0.03 -7.53
N PRO A 34 9.28 1.34 -7.65
CA PRO A 34 7.96 1.92 -7.85
C PRO A 34 7.25 1.30 -9.07
N ALA A 35 5.96 1.00 -8.91
CA ALA A 35 5.08 0.69 -10.03
C ALA A 35 5.00 1.89 -11.02
N SER A 36 4.83 1.61 -12.32
CA SER A 36 4.66 2.68 -13.32
C SER A 36 3.38 3.48 -13.07
N PHE A 37 3.30 4.71 -13.58
CA PHE A 37 2.10 5.53 -13.44
C PHE A 37 0.86 4.87 -14.06
N GLU A 38 1.04 4.27 -15.24
CA GLU A 38 0.02 3.55 -16.01
C GLU A 38 -0.52 2.34 -15.24
N SER A 39 0.38 1.59 -14.58
CA SER A 39 -0.04 0.42 -13.80
C SER A 39 -0.87 0.75 -12.55
N ARG A 40 -0.85 2.01 -12.11
CA ARG A 40 -1.62 2.51 -10.95
C ARG A 40 -3.01 3.00 -11.31
N SER A 41 -3.35 3.08 -12.61
CA SER A 41 -4.63 3.58 -13.09
C SER A 41 -5.07 4.88 -12.39
N LEU A 42 -4.16 5.84 -12.27
CA LEU A 42 -4.42 7.14 -11.65
C LEU A 42 -4.86 8.18 -12.69
N PRO A 43 -5.66 9.18 -12.29
CA PRO A 43 -6.03 10.25 -13.21
C PRO A 43 -4.82 11.14 -13.53
N PRO A 44 -4.79 11.83 -14.69
CA PRO A 44 -3.68 12.71 -15.04
C PRO A 44 -3.34 13.79 -13.99
N SER A 45 -4.35 14.23 -13.21
CA SER A 45 -4.14 15.18 -12.11
C SER A 45 -3.20 14.67 -11.01
N ALA A 46 -3.02 13.36 -10.88
CA ALA A 46 -2.09 12.76 -9.92
C ALA A 46 -0.61 13.08 -10.25
N LEU A 47 -0.29 13.45 -11.50
CA LEU A 47 1.05 13.92 -11.87
C LEU A 47 1.48 15.19 -11.13
N ALA A 48 0.51 15.97 -10.62
CA ALA A 48 0.76 17.16 -9.82
C ALA A 48 0.83 16.88 -8.31
N THR A 49 0.75 15.61 -7.88
CA THR A 49 0.77 15.23 -6.47
C THR A 49 2.10 14.58 -6.07
N PRO A 50 2.52 14.68 -4.80
CA PRO A 50 3.78 14.09 -4.36
C PRO A 50 3.82 12.58 -4.57
N HIS A 51 4.98 12.09 -5.03
CA HIS A 51 5.35 10.68 -4.98
C HIS A 51 6.27 10.47 -3.78
N VAL A 52 5.87 9.62 -2.85
CA VAL A 52 6.59 9.35 -1.60
C VAL A 52 6.70 7.84 -1.42
N GLU A 53 7.92 7.37 -1.13
CA GLU A 53 8.24 6.01 -0.77
C GLU A 53 8.26 5.87 0.77
N TYR A 54 7.84 4.71 1.26
CA TYR A 54 7.77 4.39 2.68
C TYR A 54 8.24 2.95 2.91
N LEU A 55 8.60 2.68 4.16
CA LEU A 55 8.74 1.31 4.65
C LEU A 55 7.53 0.94 5.50
N LEU A 56 6.76 -0.07 5.05
CA LEU A 56 5.70 -0.67 5.86
C LEU A 56 6.33 -1.52 6.96
N GLN A 57 6.13 -1.10 8.21
CA GLN A 57 6.61 -1.75 9.41
C GLN A 57 5.59 -2.80 9.91
N ALA A 58 5.91 -3.45 11.02
CA ALA A 58 5.01 -4.39 11.68
C ALA A 58 3.67 -3.73 12.04
N LEU A 59 2.58 -4.46 11.77
CA LEU A 59 1.24 -4.01 12.12
C LEU A 59 0.94 -4.20 13.61
N PRO A 60 0.15 -3.31 14.24
CA PRO A 60 -0.40 -3.54 15.57
C PRO A 60 -1.23 -4.83 15.65
N ALA A 61 -1.45 -5.33 16.86
CA ALA A 61 -2.29 -6.49 17.07
C ALA A 61 -3.71 -6.27 16.51
N ALA A 62 -4.28 -7.33 15.92
CA ALA A 62 -5.59 -7.34 15.24
C ALA A 62 -5.71 -6.48 13.97
N TRP A 63 -4.67 -5.75 13.57
CA TRP A 63 -4.65 -5.04 12.29
C TRP A 63 -4.29 -5.99 11.15
N SER A 64 -4.70 -5.65 9.93
CA SER A 64 -4.49 -6.48 8.75
C SER A 64 -4.22 -5.66 7.50
N LEU A 65 -3.86 -6.35 6.41
CA LEU A 65 -3.73 -5.76 5.08
C LEU A 65 -4.88 -6.26 4.20
N GLU A 66 -5.47 -5.35 3.44
CA GLU A 66 -6.27 -5.67 2.26
C GLU A 66 -5.37 -5.46 1.05
N VAL A 67 -5.11 -6.51 0.27
CA VAL A 67 -4.21 -6.48 -0.90
C VAL A 67 -5.01 -6.85 -2.14
N GLY A 68 -4.77 -6.15 -3.24
CA GLY A 68 -5.41 -6.45 -4.52
C GLY A 68 -4.62 -5.93 -5.71
N GLU A 69 -5.05 -6.33 -6.89
CA GLU A 69 -4.56 -5.77 -8.16
C GLU A 69 -5.35 -4.49 -8.49
N VAL A 70 -4.66 -3.51 -9.08
CA VAL A 70 -5.30 -2.30 -9.59
C VAL A 70 -5.96 -2.61 -10.94
N ALA A 71 -7.27 -2.41 -11.05
CA ALA A 71 -8.00 -2.61 -12.29
C ALA A 71 -7.66 -1.52 -13.35
N PRO A 72 -7.87 -1.79 -14.65
CA PRO A 72 -7.76 -0.77 -15.70
C PRO A 72 -8.72 0.40 -15.45
N TRP A 73 -8.22 1.64 -15.48
CA TRP A 73 -9.04 2.85 -15.34
C TRP A 73 -8.33 4.10 -15.90
N PHE A 74 -9.05 5.21 -16.11
CA PHE A 74 -8.51 6.47 -16.69
C PHE A 74 -7.73 6.29 -18.01
N GLY A 75 -8.10 5.29 -18.83
CA GLY A 75 -7.40 4.97 -20.08
C GLY A 75 -6.05 4.26 -19.88
N GLN A 76 -5.78 3.78 -18.65
CA GLN A 76 -4.57 3.09 -18.26
C GLN A 76 -4.85 1.60 -17.99
N PRO A 77 -3.84 0.72 -18.17
CA PRO A 77 -4.01 -0.74 -18.08
C PRO A 77 -4.16 -1.28 -16.66
N GLY A 78 -3.71 -0.58 -15.62
CA GLY A 78 -3.67 -1.14 -14.27
C GLY A 78 -2.58 -2.22 -14.12
N GLY A 79 -2.74 -3.09 -13.13
CA GLY A 79 -1.85 -4.22 -12.87
C GLY A 79 -0.84 -4.03 -11.73
N ALA A 80 -0.75 -2.83 -11.13
CA ALA A 80 0.02 -2.67 -9.90
C ALA A 80 -0.63 -3.42 -8.73
N THR A 81 0.16 -3.87 -7.76
CA THR A 81 -0.36 -4.34 -6.48
C THR A 81 -0.64 -3.14 -5.58
N GLN A 82 -1.90 -2.98 -5.19
CA GLN A 82 -2.35 -2.00 -4.21
C GLN A 82 -2.60 -2.66 -2.85
N LEU A 83 -2.45 -1.89 -1.78
CA LEU A 83 -2.86 -2.31 -0.45
C LEU A 83 -3.49 -1.19 0.36
N PHE A 84 -4.27 -1.61 1.35
CA PHE A 84 -4.79 -0.79 2.44
C PHE A 84 -4.39 -1.41 3.78
N VAL A 85 -4.00 -0.58 4.74
CA VAL A 85 -3.87 -1.00 6.14
C VAL A 85 -5.23 -0.87 6.81
N LEU A 86 -5.70 -1.95 7.42
CA LEU A 86 -6.95 -2.01 8.16
C LEU A 86 -6.67 -2.02 9.67
N ASP A 87 -7.42 -1.20 10.42
CA ASP A 87 -7.40 -1.24 11.88
C ASP A 87 -8.07 -2.52 12.43
N GLY A 88 -8.04 -2.70 13.75
CA GLY A 88 -8.67 -3.86 14.41
C GLY A 88 -10.19 -3.96 14.24
N ALA A 89 -10.85 -2.94 13.67
CA ALA A 89 -12.26 -2.94 13.31
C ALA A 89 -12.48 -3.10 11.79
N GLY A 90 -11.43 -3.38 11.02
CA GLY A 90 -11.49 -3.56 9.57
C GLY A 90 -11.59 -2.25 8.77
N ARG A 91 -11.28 -1.09 9.37
CA ARG A 91 -11.37 0.22 8.70
C ARG A 91 -10.05 0.62 8.08
N LYS A 92 -10.10 1.17 6.86
CA LYS A 92 -8.92 1.70 6.16
C LYS A 92 -8.32 2.90 6.90
N VAL A 93 -7.04 2.82 7.25
CA VAL A 93 -6.31 3.86 7.99
C VAL A 93 -5.60 4.80 7.02
N ARG A 94 -5.60 6.11 7.30
CA ARG A 94 -4.93 7.11 6.46
C ARG A 94 -3.42 7.04 6.61
N VAL A 95 -2.70 7.35 5.54
CA VAL A 95 -1.23 7.40 5.55
C VAL A 95 -0.69 8.34 6.64
N ALA A 96 -1.32 9.49 6.86
CA ALA A 96 -0.94 10.41 7.95
C ALA A 96 -1.00 9.75 9.34
N ASP A 97 -2.02 8.92 9.58
CA ASP A 97 -2.18 8.20 10.84
C ASP A 97 -1.19 7.06 10.96
N LEU A 98 -0.87 6.36 9.86
CA LEU A 98 0.14 5.31 9.83
C LEU A 98 1.55 5.84 10.12
N LEU A 99 1.90 7.00 9.56
CA LEU A 99 3.16 7.71 9.86
C LEU A 99 3.22 8.11 11.34
N ARG A 100 2.13 8.67 11.86
CA ARG A 100 2.05 9.11 13.27
C ARG A 100 2.28 7.98 14.27
N ILE A 101 1.88 6.74 13.94
CA ILE A 101 2.02 5.57 14.83
C ILE A 101 3.21 4.67 14.48
N GLY A 102 4.02 5.03 13.48
CA GLY A 102 5.21 4.27 13.08
C GLY A 102 4.93 2.98 12.30
N VAL A 103 3.74 2.84 11.71
CA VAL A 103 3.44 1.73 10.78
C VAL A 103 4.04 2.03 9.39
N LEU A 104 4.19 3.31 9.04
CA LEU A 104 4.99 3.75 7.91
C LEU A 104 6.16 4.59 8.43
N ALA A 105 7.32 4.46 7.78
CA ALA A 105 8.52 5.26 8.00
C ALA A 105 9.05 5.80 6.67
#